data_AF-A0A0F5LMH9-F1
#
_entry.id   AF-A0A0F5LMH9-F1
#
_cell.length_a   1.000
_cell.length_b   1.000
_cell.length_c   1.000
_cell.angle_alpha   90.00
_cell.angle_beta   90.00
_cell.angle_gamma   90.00
#
_symmetry.space_group_name_H-M   'P 1'
#
loop_
_entity.id
_entity.type
_entity.pdbx_description
1 polymer ?
#
loop_
_entity_poly.entity_id
_entity_poly.type
_entity_poly.pdbx_seq_one_letter_code
_entity_poly.pdbx_strand_id
1 'polypeptide(L)'
;MPTRLKRPPIWRPLGLTLALLGFQGYLGFSAIGGQFGIESRAEIISDIGVLKGQSSALQAEIDAFRHRASLMDTRRLDPDIVTERARALLNMAHADDIIVMVDPKTGKPTSGSYSELSENELNTNPADSSDI
;
A
#
# COMPACT_ATOMS: atom_id res chain seq x y z
N MET A 1 21.00 71.66 -59.93
CA MET A 1 20.27 70.37 -59.92
C MET A 1 20.03 69.95 -58.47
N PRO A 2 18.80 69.94 -57.94
CA PRO A 2 18.58 69.38 -56.61
C PRO A 2 18.37 67.85 -56.71
N THR A 3 19.25 67.09 -56.05
CA THR A 3 19.13 65.64 -55.89
C THR A 3 18.20 65.32 -54.71
N ARG A 4 17.08 64.63 -54.97
CA ARG A 4 16.14 64.19 -53.91
C ARG A 4 16.70 62.96 -53.16
N LEU A 5 17.10 63.15 -51.90
CA LEU A 5 17.34 62.03 -50.98
C LEU A 5 16.01 61.56 -50.36
N LYS A 6 15.68 60.28 -50.57
CA LYS A 6 14.55 59.60 -49.95
C LYS A 6 14.93 59.32 -48.48
N ARG A 7 14.28 60.00 -47.54
CA ARG A 7 14.55 59.84 -46.10
C ARG A 7 14.20 58.40 -45.68
N PRO A 8 15.12 57.66 -45.02
CA PRO A 8 14.82 56.31 -44.56
C PRO A 8 13.71 56.35 -43.50
N PRO A 9 12.82 55.34 -43.45
CA PRO A 9 11.70 55.32 -42.54
C PRO A 9 12.17 55.01 -41.10
N ILE A 10 12.27 56.08 -40.29
CA ILE A 10 12.70 56.06 -38.88
C ILE A 10 11.73 55.23 -37.99
N TRP A 11 10.52 54.96 -38.47
CA TRP A 11 9.51 54.17 -37.77
C TRP A 11 9.87 52.69 -37.62
N ARG A 12 10.70 52.13 -38.51
CA ARG A 12 11.13 50.72 -38.44
C ARG A 12 11.96 50.40 -37.19
N PRO A 13 13.07 51.12 -36.91
CA PRO A 13 13.84 50.88 -35.69
C PRO A 13 13.02 51.20 -34.44
N LEU A 14 12.14 52.20 -34.48
CA LEU A 14 11.31 52.59 -33.34
C LEU A 14 10.31 51.47 -32.96
N GLY A 15 9.68 50.85 -33.96
CA GLY A 15 8.82 49.69 -33.75
C GLY A 15 9.60 48.48 -33.21
N LEU A 16 10.81 48.25 -33.72
CA LEU A 16 11.67 47.16 -33.25
C LEU A 16 12.09 47.36 -31.78
N THR A 17 12.49 48.58 -31.39
CA THR A 17 12.89 48.86 -30.00
C THR A 17 11.72 48.69 -29.04
N LEU A 18 10.52 49.12 -29.43
CA LEU A 18 9.33 48.99 -28.59
C LEU A 18 8.93 47.52 -28.42
N ALA A 19 9.01 46.73 -29.49
CA ALA A 19 8.77 45.29 -29.44
C ALA A 19 9.78 44.57 -28.54
N LEU A 20 11.08 44.90 -28.65
CA LEU A 20 12.12 44.32 -27.80
C LEU A 20 11.90 44.62 -26.31
N LEU A 21 11.49 45.86 -26.00
CA LEU A 21 11.24 46.30 -24.63
C LEU A 21 10.02 45.58 -24.04
N GLY A 22 8.94 45.44 -24.82
CA GLY A 22 7.79 44.63 -24.44
C GLY A 22 8.15 43.15 -24.24
N PHE A 23 8.99 42.58 -25.11
CA PHE A 23 9.45 41.19 -25.00
C PHE A 23 10.30 40.96 -23.74
N GLN A 24 11.21 41.88 -23.40
CA GLN A 24 11.98 41.86 -22.15
C GLN A 24 11.05 41.94 -20.92
N GLY A 25 10.05 42.81 -20.94
CA GLY A 25 9.06 42.90 -19.86
C GLY A 25 8.23 41.61 -19.71
N TYR A 26 7.80 41.02 -20.82
CA TYR A 26 7.08 39.75 -20.84
C TYR A 26 7.93 38.60 -20.30
N LEU A 27 9.20 38.50 -20.72
CA LEU A 27 10.15 37.52 -20.21
C LEU A 27 10.38 37.69 -18.70
N GLY A 28 10.56 38.93 -18.23
CA GLY A 28 10.70 39.22 -16.80
C GLY A 28 9.47 38.80 -15.99
N PHE A 29 8.27 39.16 -16.47
CA PHE A 29 7.01 38.76 -15.83
C PHE A 29 6.81 37.23 -15.85
N SER A 30 7.09 36.59 -16.99
CA SER A 30 7.00 35.14 -17.14
C SER A 30 8.06 34.38 -16.33
N ALA A 31 9.21 34.98 -16.03
CA ALA A 31 10.22 34.39 -15.16
C ALA A 31 9.83 34.45 -13.68
N ILE A 32 9.05 35.46 -13.29
CA ILE A 32 8.52 35.62 -11.92
C ILE A 32 7.31 34.69 -11.71
N GLY A 33 6.40 34.61 -12.68
CA GLY A 33 5.18 33.78 -12.58
C GLY A 33 5.31 32.36 -13.13
N GLY A 34 6.44 31.99 -13.73
CA GLY A 34 6.68 30.65 -14.24
C GLY A 34 6.97 29.66 -13.13
N GLN A 35 6.61 28.38 -13.35
CA GLN A 35 6.80 27.23 -12.45
C GLN A 35 8.21 27.05 -11.81
N PHE A 36 9.22 27.80 -12.24
CA PHE A 36 10.60 27.82 -11.73
C PHE A 36 10.97 29.11 -10.97
N GLY A 37 9.98 29.93 -10.61
CA GLY A 37 10.17 31.14 -9.83
C GLY A 37 10.84 30.87 -8.47
N ILE A 38 11.40 31.91 -7.88
CA ILE A 38 12.18 31.81 -6.63
C ILE A 38 11.33 31.25 -5.47
N GLU A 39 10.01 31.46 -5.54
CA GLU A 39 9.02 31.06 -4.54
C GLU A 39 8.60 29.58 -4.67
N SER A 40 8.56 29.01 -5.88
CA SER A 40 8.20 27.59 -6.08
C SER A 40 9.30 26.62 -5.63
N ARG A 41 10.52 27.11 -5.39
CA ARG A 41 11.63 26.26 -4.91
C ARG A 41 11.34 25.62 -3.57
N ALA A 42 10.68 26.32 -2.65
CA ALA A 42 10.36 25.79 -1.34
C ALA A 42 9.35 24.64 -1.44
N GLU A 43 8.31 24.81 -2.27
CA GLU A 43 7.28 23.82 -2.53
C GLU A 43 7.85 22.58 -3.26
N ILE A 44 8.70 22.79 -4.26
CA ILE A 44 9.39 21.70 -4.96
C ILE A 44 10.27 20.89 -4.00
N ILE A 45 10.99 21.56 -3.07
CA ILE A 45 11.82 20.86 -2.08
C ILE A 45 10.96 20.08 -1.08
N SER A 46 9.82 20.64 -0.63
CA SER A 46 8.90 19.90 0.24
C SER A 46 8.31 18.68 -0.46
N ASP A 47 7.93 18.81 -1.73
CA ASP A 47 7.38 17.72 -2.53
C ASP A 47 8.40 16.60 -2.73
N ILE A 48 9.66 16.96 -3.00
CA ILE A 48 10.77 15.99 -3.05
C ILE A 48 10.89 15.26 -1.71
N GLY A 49 10.77 15.98 -0.59
CA GLY A 49 10.81 15.40 0.75
C GLY A 49 9.69 14.39 0.99
N VAL A 50 8.45 14.77 0.66
CA VAL A 50 7.26 13.92 0.78
C VAL A 50 7.40 12.67 -0.10
N LEU A 51 7.78 12.83 -1.36
CA LEU A 51 7.91 11.73 -2.32
C LEU A 51 9.03 10.75 -1.92
N LYS A 52 10.15 11.28 -1.40
CA LYS A 52 11.23 10.47 -0.82
C LYS A 52 10.77 9.69 0.41
N GLY A 53 9.96 10.32 1.27
CA GLY A 53 9.33 9.67 2.42
C GLY A 53 8.47 8.47 1.99
N GLN A 54 7.56 8.69 1.03
CA GLN A 54 6.70 7.64 0.49
C GLN A 54 7.50 6.50 -0.16
N SER A 55 8.51 6.85 -0.95
CA SER A 55 9.40 5.86 -1.56
C SER A 55 10.12 5.01 -0.52
N SER A 56 10.61 5.62 0.56
CA SER A 56 11.30 4.89 1.63
C SER A 56 10.38 3.94 2.40
N ALA A 57 9.14 4.36 2.68
CA ALA A 57 8.14 3.52 3.32
C ALA A 57 7.77 2.32 2.44
N LEU A 58 7.56 2.55 1.14
CA LEU A 58 7.24 1.49 0.20
C LEU A 58 8.41 0.52 0.01
N GLN A 59 9.65 1.02 0.02
CA GLN A 59 10.84 0.17 -0.04
C GLN A 59 10.95 -0.73 1.21
N ALA A 60 10.65 -0.21 2.40
CA ALA A 60 10.65 -1.00 3.62
C ALA A 60 9.60 -2.13 3.58
N GLU A 61 8.43 -1.86 3.00
CA GLU A 61 7.39 -2.87 2.80
C GLU A 61 7.83 -3.94 1.79
N ILE A 62 8.43 -3.54 0.67
CA ILE A 62 9.02 -4.46 -0.32
C ILE A 62 10.08 -5.34 0.35
N ASP A 63 10.96 -4.78 1.18
CA ASP A 63 12.01 -5.53 1.85
C ASP A 63 11.44 -6.53 2.87
N ALA A 64 10.38 -6.15 3.60
CA ALA A 64 9.67 -7.06 4.49
C ALA A 64 9.04 -8.24 3.71
N PHE A 65 8.41 -7.97 2.56
CA PHE A 65 7.87 -9.03 1.71
C PHE A 65 8.95 -9.88 1.06
N ARG A 66 10.06 -9.29 0.62
CA ARG A 66 11.22 -10.02 0.09
C ARG A 66 11.81 -10.95 1.14
N HIS A 67 11.90 -10.50 2.39
CA HIS A 67 12.35 -11.35 3.49
C HIS A 67 11.39 -12.52 3.73
N ARG A 68 10.08 -12.27 3.75
CA ARG A 68 9.09 -13.37 3.86
C ARG A 68 9.15 -14.32 2.66
N ALA A 69 9.29 -13.79 1.45
CA ALA A 69 9.38 -14.58 0.24
C ALA A 69 10.68 -15.40 0.17
N SER A 70 11.80 -14.88 0.69
CA SER A 70 13.05 -15.64 0.75
C SER A 70 12.97 -16.80 1.74
N LEU A 71 12.18 -16.66 2.82
CA LEU A 71 11.84 -17.77 3.71
C LEU A 71 10.95 -18.83 3.03
N MET A 72 10.26 -18.47 1.94
CA MET A 72 9.34 -19.34 1.19
C MET A 72 9.92 -19.81 -0.16
N ASP A 73 11.18 -19.49 -0.50
CA ASP A 73 11.77 -19.81 -1.80
C ASP A 73 11.87 -21.33 -2.00
N THR A 74 11.12 -21.80 -3.00
CA THR A 74 10.87 -23.20 -3.35
C THR A 74 12.08 -23.94 -3.91
N ARG A 75 13.19 -23.26 -4.21
CA ARG A 75 14.47 -23.93 -4.49
C ARG A 75 15.05 -24.62 -3.24
N ARG A 76 14.50 -24.34 -2.06
CA ARG A 76 14.77 -25.03 -0.78
C ARG A 76 13.50 -25.52 -0.06
N LEU A 77 12.30 -25.20 -0.55
CA LEU A 77 11.04 -25.60 0.07
C LEU A 77 10.66 -26.99 -0.41
N ASP A 78 10.40 -27.90 0.53
CA ASP A 78 10.00 -29.27 0.22
C ASP A 78 8.65 -29.27 -0.52
N PRO A 79 8.55 -29.88 -1.73
CA PRO A 79 7.28 -30.01 -2.45
C PRO A 79 6.16 -30.68 -1.63
N ASP A 80 6.51 -31.45 -0.60
CA ASP A 80 5.53 -32.07 0.28
C ASP A 80 4.73 -31.04 1.09
N ILE A 81 5.36 -29.96 1.55
CA ILE A 81 4.68 -28.89 2.33
C ILE A 81 3.61 -28.16 1.51
N VAL A 82 3.84 -27.98 0.21
CA VAL A 82 2.84 -27.38 -0.69
C VAL A 82 1.66 -28.33 -0.89
N THR A 83 1.95 -29.61 -1.04
CA THR A 83 0.94 -30.67 -1.18
C THR A 83 0.08 -30.79 0.08
N GLU A 84 0.69 -30.82 1.26
CA GLU A 84 0.02 -30.80 2.57
C GLU A 84 -0.92 -29.60 2.69
N ARG A 85 -0.44 -28.39 2.35
CA ARG A 85 -1.26 -27.18 2.42
C ARG A 85 -2.42 -27.22 1.43
N ALA A 86 -2.20 -27.70 0.22
CA ALA A 86 -3.25 -27.87 -0.78
C ALA A 86 -4.31 -28.89 -0.31
N ARG A 87 -3.89 -30.00 0.28
CA ARG A 87 -4.76 -31.04 0.83
C ARG A 87 -5.62 -30.50 1.98
N ALA A 88 -5.01 -29.78 2.91
CA ALA A 88 -5.70 -29.14 4.02
C ALA A 88 -6.74 -28.10 3.55
N LEU A 89 -6.45 -27.31 2.52
CA LEU A 89 -7.40 -26.34 1.95
C LEU A 89 -8.59 -27.01 1.25
N LEU A 90 -8.36 -28.17 0.63
CA LEU A 90 -9.41 -28.98 0.01
C LEU A 90 -10.17 -29.85 1.02
N ASN A 91 -9.87 -29.72 2.31
CA ASN A 91 -10.39 -30.59 3.38
C ASN A 91 -10.19 -32.08 3.06
N MET A 92 -9.06 -32.40 2.44
CA MET A 92 -8.65 -33.73 2.04
C MET A 92 -7.53 -34.19 3.00
N ALA A 93 -7.51 -35.47 3.34
CA ALA A 93 -6.50 -36.10 4.18
C ALA A 93 -5.92 -37.33 3.48
N HIS A 94 -4.67 -37.67 3.73
CA HIS A 94 -4.07 -38.91 3.30
C HIS A 94 -4.51 -40.08 4.18
N ALA A 95 -4.34 -41.31 3.71
CA ALA A 95 -4.74 -42.51 4.45
C ALA A 95 -3.98 -42.67 5.78
N ASP A 96 -2.78 -42.11 5.87
CA ASP A 96 -1.90 -42.18 7.04
C ASP A 96 -1.99 -40.92 7.94
N ASP A 97 -2.86 -39.94 7.59
CA ASP A 97 -2.99 -38.68 8.34
C ASP A 97 -3.92 -38.82 9.55
N ILE A 98 -3.53 -38.23 10.69
CA ILE A 98 -4.34 -38.20 11.92
C ILE A 98 -5.24 -36.95 11.91
N ILE A 99 -6.55 -37.14 11.83
CA ILE A 99 -7.53 -36.04 11.86
C ILE A 99 -7.94 -35.74 13.31
N VAL A 100 -7.65 -34.53 13.77
CA VAL A 100 -8.11 -34.03 15.07
C VAL A 100 -9.32 -33.12 14.87
N MET A 101 -10.51 -33.61 15.22
CA MET A 101 -11.72 -32.80 15.21
C MET A 101 -11.70 -31.86 16.42
N VAL A 102 -11.97 -30.56 16.22
CA VAL A 102 -12.04 -29.56 17.29
C VAL A 102 -13.46 -29.03 17.41
N ASP A 103 -13.91 -28.82 18.65
CA ASP A 103 -15.20 -28.19 18.92
C ASP A 103 -15.12 -26.69 18.57
N PRO A 104 -16.01 -26.17 17.70
CA PRO A 104 -15.98 -24.78 17.25
C PRO A 104 -16.22 -23.75 18.35
N LYS A 105 -16.76 -24.14 19.51
CA LYS A 105 -17.03 -23.24 20.64
C LYS A 105 -15.92 -23.23 21.67
N THR A 106 -15.21 -24.35 21.83
CA THR A 106 -14.21 -24.52 22.90
C THR A 106 -12.78 -24.63 22.39
N GLY A 107 -12.58 -24.86 21.08
CA GLY A 107 -11.26 -25.00 20.47
C GLY A 107 -10.50 -26.25 20.93
N LYS A 108 -11.15 -27.14 21.68
CA LYS A 108 -10.56 -28.35 22.24
C LYS A 108 -10.79 -29.53 21.30
N PRO A 109 -9.86 -30.50 21.24
CA PRO A 109 -10.06 -31.72 20.48
C PRO A 109 -11.27 -32.50 21.01
N THR A 110 -12.16 -32.92 20.13
CA THR A 110 -13.39 -33.69 20.43
C THR A 110 -13.10 -35.13 20.89
N SER A 111 -11.84 -35.56 20.85
CA SER A 111 -11.43 -36.86 21.40
C SER A 111 -11.36 -36.81 22.92
N GLY A 112 -12.37 -37.36 23.60
CA GLY A 112 -12.26 -37.81 24.98
C GLY A 112 -13.21 -37.20 26.03
N SER A 113 -14.17 -36.35 25.66
CA SER A 113 -15.17 -35.89 26.64
C SER A 113 -16.35 -36.87 26.73
N TYR A 114 -16.13 -38.02 27.37
CA TYR A 114 -17.24 -38.74 27.98
C TYR A 114 -17.68 -37.92 29.20
N SER A 115 -18.80 -37.21 29.08
CA SER A 115 -19.49 -36.73 30.28
C SER A 115 -20.03 -37.96 31.00
N GLU A 116 -19.31 -38.45 32.02
CA GLU A 116 -19.92 -39.36 32.98
C GLU A 116 -21.17 -38.66 33.52
N LEU A 117 -22.33 -39.15 33.11
CA LEU A 117 -23.60 -38.79 33.71
C LEU A 117 -23.52 -39.33 35.14
N SER A 118 -23.23 -38.45 36.10
CA SER A 118 -23.17 -38.80 37.51
C SER A 118 -24.47 -39.51 37.92
N GLU A 119 -24.36 -40.69 38.51
CA GLU A 119 -25.49 -41.53 38.98
C GLU A 119 -26.48 -40.78 39.89
N ASN A 120 -26.08 -39.64 40.45
CA ASN A 120 -26.94 -38.75 41.25
C ASN A 120 -28.11 -38.11 40.48
N GLU A 121 -28.06 -37.98 39.15
CA GLU A 121 -29.19 -37.48 38.34
C GLU A 121 -30.22 -38.60 38.03
N LEU A 122 -29.86 -39.88 38.20
CA LEU A 122 -30.81 -41.00 38.05
C LEU A 122 -31.56 -41.33 39.35
N ASN A 123 -31.05 -40.91 40.51
CA ASN A 123 -31.64 -41.21 41.83
C ASN A 123 -32.32 -40.01 42.48
N THR A 124 -32.68 -38.97 41.72
CA THR A 124 -33.61 -37.95 42.24
C THR A 124 -34.98 -38.58 42.38
N ASN A 125 -35.22 -39.22 43.53
CA ASN A 125 -36.54 -39.65 43.92
C ASN A 125 -37.40 -38.38 44.06
N PRO A 126 -38.48 -38.21 43.28
CA PRO A 126 -39.29 -36.99 43.27
C PRO A 126 -40.02 -36.69 44.61
N ALA A 127 -39.71 -37.42 45.68
CA ALA A 127 -40.28 -37.25 47.01
C ALA A 127 -39.51 -36.23 47.88
N ASP A 128 -38.34 -35.74 47.46
CA ASP A 128 -37.52 -34.79 48.22
C ASP A 128 -37.60 -33.35 47.66
N SER A 129 -38.82 -32.86 47.42
CA SER A 129 -39.08 -31.45 47.10
C SER A 129 -40.18 -30.85 47.98
N SER A 130 -40.13 -31.12 49.28
CA SER A 130 -40.94 -30.40 50.26
C SER A 130 -40.09 -29.94 51.43
N ASP A 131 -39.94 -28.63 51.51
CA ASP A 131 -39.68 -27.81 52.70
C ASP A 131 -38.21 -27.53 53.06
N ILE A 132 -37.66 -26.50 52.42
CA ILE A 132 -37.30 -25.22 53.09
C ILE A 132 -37.72 -24.05 52.18
#